data_AF-A0A939UTD3-F1
#
_entry.id   AF-A0A939UTD3-F1
#
_cell.length_a   1.000
_cell.length_b   1.000
_cell.length_c   1.000
_cell.angle_alpha   90.00
_cell.angle_beta   90.00
_cell.angle_gamma   90.00
#
_symmetry.space_group_name_H-M   'P 1'
#
loop_
_entity.id
_entity.type
_entity.pdbx_description
1 polymer ?
#
loop_
_entity_poly.entity_id
_entity_poly.type
_entity_poly.pdbx_seq_one_letter_code
_entity_poly.pdbx_strand_id
1 'polypeptide(L)'
;MDNELEMTEQLTNEECERIYQNAMILMDGGLYSEAADEFARIPDYKDAASLMSECEEKQTASRLDEIYADADKAAANMNVRSQEKAIAIFKTIPGYRDADERVKQAEQTIEEIVEKERAEREEGMRIAKENEEKAKLRKKRWIRIAALSALAIILCVTEVFLFKKYAIPEIHYRRGVKQMQAGDYDEAYANLHELNIHDSSELVAKIATERLKDAEIGSTVLFGAYPQGRITSKEKTPVEWIVLDKDGSKLMLITKDAVDALPYMRYDYERQNMNVTWSNSLLREWLNDTFLKTAFNEGESRMVQRTRLVTNDGGSGTQVTVDKVYVLSTQEANKYFADDEARKCYATKYALGFGAYRSSIDNTCLWWLRTPNTEDVEMVEIVDESNIRYRVFCIGTAGQIIYAGHEILNTYGVRPVVWVDTDTLGR
;
A
#
# COMPACT_ATOMS: atom_id res chain seq x y z
N MET A 1 22.66 13.36 -122.81
CA MET A 1 22.05 12.51 -121.76
C MET A 1 23.05 12.41 -120.61
N ASP A 2 23.52 13.50 -120.00
CA ASP A 2 22.84 14.60 -119.26
C ASP A 2 22.08 14.11 -118.02
N ASN A 3 22.70 14.17 -116.83
CA ASN A 3 22.53 15.29 -115.89
C ASN A 3 23.45 15.17 -114.63
N GLU A 4 23.94 16.33 -114.15
CA GLU A 4 24.25 16.71 -112.74
C GLU A 4 25.40 15.99 -111.96
N LEU A 5 26.52 16.69 -111.63
CA LEU A 5 26.79 17.49 -110.41
C LEU A 5 27.03 16.59 -109.17
N GLU A 6 28.10 16.63 -108.35
CA GLU A 6 29.08 17.63 -107.90
C GLU A 6 30.42 16.90 -107.64
N MET A 7 31.52 17.28 -108.28
CA MET A 7 32.55 18.15 -107.69
C MET A 7 33.08 17.62 -106.34
N THR A 8 33.98 16.63 -106.36
CA THR A 8 35.03 16.57 -105.33
C THR A 8 35.87 17.82 -105.53
N GLU A 9 35.46 18.90 -104.88
CA GLU A 9 36.24 20.12 -104.75
C GLU A 9 37.61 19.68 -104.21
N GLN A 10 38.60 19.58 -105.10
CA GLN A 10 39.98 19.43 -104.66
C GLN A 10 40.28 20.71 -103.90
N LEU A 11 40.23 20.61 -102.57
CA LEU A 11 40.59 21.69 -101.66
C LEU A 11 41.86 22.33 -102.21
N THR A 12 41.80 23.64 -102.42
CA THR A 12 42.95 24.38 -102.92
C THR A 12 44.08 24.27 -101.90
N ASN A 13 45.33 24.41 -102.34
CA ASN A 13 46.49 24.29 -101.46
C ASN A 13 46.43 25.29 -100.28
N GLU A 14 45.79 26.45 -100.47
CA GLU A 14 45.53 27.45 -99.42
C GLU A 14 44.46 27.01 -98.40
N GLU A 15 43.44 26.27 -98.83
CA GLU A 15 42.41 25.73 -97.95
C GLU A 15 42.91 24.55 -97.12
N CYS A 16 43.72 23.67 -97.70
CA CYS A 16 44.43 22.62 -96.98
C CYS A 16 45.37 23.20 -95.92
N GLU A 17 46.12 24.27 -96.24
CA GLU A 17 46.97 24.96 -95.26
C GLU A 17 46.16 25.56 -94.11
N ARG A 18 45.00 26.18 -94.40
CA ARG A 18 44.13 26.75 -93.36
C ARG A 18 43.57 25.67 -92.42
N ILE A 19 43.11 24.54 -92.96
CA ILE A 19 42.60 23.40 -92.18
C ILE A 19 43.74 22.82 -91.32
N TYR A 20 44.93 22.66 -91.91
CA TYR A 20 46.12 22.17 -91.20
C TYR A 20 46.53 23.09 -90.04
N GLN A 21 46.59 24.41 -90.25
CA GLN A 21 46.92 25.37 -89.18
C GLN A 21 45.86 25.37 -88.07
N ASN A 22 44.58 25.21 -88.41
CA ASN A 22 43.51 25.09 -87.42
C ASN A 22 43.63 23.80 -86.58
N ALA A 23 43.87 22.66 -87.23
CA ALA A 23 44.10 21.38 -86.56
C ALA A 23 45.31 21.44 -85.62
N MET A 24 46.40 22.09 -86.04
CA MET A 24 47.57 22.34 -85.19
C MET A 24 47.25 23.19 -83.95
N ILE A 25 46.44 24.25 -84.10
CA ILE A 25 46.00 25.08 -82.95
C ILE A 25 45.15 24.26 -81.97
N LEU A 26 44.23 23.44 -82.49
CA LEU A 26 43.40 22.56 -81.66
C LEU A 26 44.26 21.52 -80.93
N MET A 27 45.25 20.96 -81.60
CA MET A 27 46.21 20.00 -81.03
C MET A 27 47.07 20.62 -79.93
N ASP A 28 47.61 21.83 -80.15
CA ASP A 28 48.36 22.59 -79.14
C ASP A 28 47.47 23.02 -77.96
N GLY A 29 46.18 23.26 -78.23
CA GLY A 29 45.16 23.52 -77.23
C GLY A 29 44.70 22.30 -76.42
N GLY A 30 45.19 21.10 -76.75
CA GLY A 30 44.81 19.84 -76.08
C GLY A 30 43.44 19.29 -76.51
N LEU A 31 42.81 19.87 -77.53
CA LEU A 31 41.54 19.42 -78.10
C LEU A 31 41.78 18.31 -79.13
N TYR A 32 42.39 17.22 -78.68
CA TYR A 32 42.88 16.16 -79.57
C TYR A 32 41.79 15.50 -80.43
N SER A 33 40.55 15.40 -79.94
CA SER A 33 39.42 14.89 -80.75
C SER A 33 39.14 15.78 -81.94
N GLU A 34 39.01 17.09 -81.68
CA GLU A 34 38.68 18.09 -82.70
C GLU A 34 39.84 18.28 -83.68
N ALA A 35 41.08 18.20 -83.16
CA ALA A 35 42.28 18.20 -83.99
C ALA A 35 42.37 16.97 -84.90
N ALA A 36 42.09 15.77 -84.40
CA ALA A 36 42.06 14.54 -85.20
C ALA A 36 41.02 14.62 -86.32
N ASP A 37 39.81 15.12 -86.01
CA ASP A 37 38.74 15.30 -87.00
C ASP A 37 39.15 16.29 -88.11
N GLU A 38 39.83 17.39 -87.77
CA GLU A 38 40.33 18.36 -88.76
C GLU A 38 41.49 17.79 -89.60
N PHE A 39 42.42 17.04 -89.00
CA PHE A 39 43.48 16.36 -89.76
C PHE A 39 42.93 15.26 -90.68
N ALA A 40 41.87 14.55 -90.26
CA ALA A 40 41.21 13.51 -91.06
C ALA A 40 40.60 14.04 -92.38
N ARG A 41 40.29 15.35 -92.44
CA ARG A 41 39.77 16.02 -93.64
C ARG A 41 40.84 16.26 -94.70
N ILE A 42 42.13 16.15 -94.34
CA ILE A 42 43.28 16.44 -95.21
C ILE A 42 44.39 15.36 -95.08
N PRO A 43 44.08 14.07 -95.24
CA PRO A 43 44.99 12.98 -94.85
C PRO A 43 46.30 12.94 -95.64
N ASP A 44 46.27 13.32 -96.92
CA ASP A 44 47.44 13.33 -97.82
C ASP A 44 48.25 14.64 -97.75
N TYR A 45 47.86 15.58 -96.88
CA TYR A 45 48.48 16.90 -96.77
C TYR A 45 49.56 16.93 -95.69
N LYS A 46 50.82 17.17 -96.10
CA LYS A 46 51.99 17.19 -95.22
C LYS A 46 52.08 15.91 -94.37
N ASP A 47 52.08 16.05 -93.05
CA ASP A 47 52.12 14.99 -92.03
C ASP A 47 50.79 14.84 -91.28
N ALA A 48 49.69 15.39 -91.82
CA ALA A 48 48.37 15.38 -91.18
C ALA A 48 47.90 13.98 -90.75
N ALA A 49 48.10 12.94 -91.57
CA ALA A 49 47.77 11.58 -91.17
C ALA A 49 48.56 11.08 -89.94
N SER A 50 49.83 11.49 -89.82
CA SER A 50 50.66 11.14 -88.66
C SER A 50 50.22 11.91 -87.41
N LEU A 51 49.89 13.20 -87.56
CA LEU A 51 49.42 14.05 -86.47
C LEU A 51 48.00 13.67 -86.00
N MET A 52 47.16 13.17 -86.91
CA MET A 52 45.87 12.56 -86.58
C MET A 52 46.06 11.34 -85.67
N SER A 53 46.93 10.40 -86.05
CA SER A 53 47.25 9.25 -85.19
C SER A 53 47.84 9.67 -83.84
N GLU A 54 48.69 10.70 -83.81
CA GLU A 54 49.20 11.27 -82.56
C GLU A 54 48.08 11.87 -81.69
N CYS A 55 47.11 12.55 -82.30
CA CYS A 55 45.94 13.08 -81.60
C CYS A 55 45.06 11.94 -81.04
N GLU A 56 44.80 10.88 -81.81
CA GLU A 56 44.04 9.71 -81.36
C GLU A 56 44.74 8.97 -80.20
N GLU A 57 46.07 8.85 -80.25
CA GLU A 57 46.88 8.30 -79.16
C GLU A 57 46.80 9.17 -77.89
N LYS A 58 46.93 10.50 -78.03
CA LYS A 58 46.83 11.44 -76.90
C LYS A 58 45.42 11.50 -76.30
N GLN A 59 44.39 11.43 -77.14
CA GLN A 59 43.00 11.33 -76.69
C GLN A 59 42.77 10.04 -75.90
N THR A 60 43.30 8.93 -76.39
CA THR A 60 43.22 7.64 -75.70
C THR A 60 43.97 7.69 -74.36
N ALA A 61 45.15 8.30 -74.33
CA ALA A 61 45.92 8.49 -73.10
C ALA A 61 45.18 9.37 -72.07
N SER A 62 44.60 10.50 -72.49
CA SER A 62 43.82 11.39 -71.62
C SER A 62 42.60 10.70 -71.02
N ARG A 63 41.89 9.89 -71.82
CA ARG A 63 40.73 9.11 -71.35
C ARG A 63 41.16 8.04 -70.33
N LEU A 64 42.29 7.36 -70.58
CA LEU A 64 42.83 6.37 -69.65
C LEU A 64 43.31 7.03 -68.34
N ASP A 65 43.86 8.25 -68.40
CA ASP A 65 44.25 9.05 -67.24
C ASP A 65 43.05 9.44 -66.36
N GLU A 66 41.93 9.84 -66.96
CA GLU A 66 40.70 10.16 -66.22
C GLU A 66 40.15 8.93 -65.48
N ILE A 67 40.06 7.78 -66.17
CA ILE A 67 39.58 6.52 -65.57
C ILE A 67 40.52 6.07 -64.44
N TYR A 68 41.83 6.22 -64.63
CA TYR A 68 42.81 5.91 -63.59
C TYR A 68 42.65 6.83 -62.37
N ALA A 69 42.45 8.14 -62.57
CA ALA A 69 42.25 9.10 -61.48
C ALA A 69 40.99 8.79 -60.65
N ASP A 70 39.91 8.37 -61.30
CA ASP A 70 38.69 7.94 -60.61
C ASP A 70 38.88 6.65 -59.80
N ALA A 71 39.66 5.71 -60.34
CA ALA A 71 40.03 4.48 -59.64
C ALA A 71 40.88 4.77 -58.39
N ASP A 72 41.87 5.67 -58.50
CA ASP A 72 42.71 6.10 -57.38
C ASP A 72 41.89 6.83 -56.30
N LYS A 73 40.94 7.67 -56.71
CA LYS A 73 40.02 8.33 -55.78
C LYS A 73 39.12 7.34 -55.05
N ALA A 74 38.68 6.26 -55.70
CA ALA A 74 37.96 5.19 -55.04
C ALA A 74 38.87 4.42 -54.07
N ALA A 75 40.12 4.14 -54.48
CA ALA A 75 41.12 3.42 -53.68
C ALA A 75 41.59 4.20 -52.44
N ALA A 76 41.46 5.53 -52.43
CA ALA A 76 41.85 6.37 -51.29
C ALA A 76 41.08 6.05 -49.99
N ASN A 77 39.90 5.44 -50.09
CA ASN A 77 39.11 5.05 -48.93
C ASN A 77 39.37 3.58 -48.57
N MET A 78 39.96 3.35 -47.39
CA MET A 78 40.31 2.01 -46.89
C MET A 78 39.10 1.26 -46.29
N ASN A 79 38.03 1.08 -47.07
CA ASN A 79 36.91 0.21 -46.72
C ASN A 79 36.59 -0.72 -47.90
N VAL A 80 36.01 -1.89 -47.61
CA VAL A 80 35.77 -2.95 -48.61
C VAL A 80 35.00 -2.43 -49.82
N ARG A 81 33.90 -1.71 -49.61
CA ARG A 81 33.05 -1.17 -50.69
C ARG A 81 33.84 -0.21 -51.61
N SER A 82 34.70 0.62 -51.05
CA SER A 82 35.54 1.56 -51.80
C SER A 82 36.65 0.86 -52.58
N GLN A 83 37.28 -0.15 -51.99
CA GLN A 83 38.31 -0.97 -52.66
C GLN A 83 37.71 -1.83 -53.79
N GLU A 84 36.53 -2.44 -53.58
CA GLU A 84 35.80 -3.17 -54.63
C GLU A 84 35.48 -2.27 -55.82
N LYS A 85 35.05 -1.03 -55.54
CA LYS A 85 34.81 -0.01 -56.56
C LYS A 85 36.10 0.33 -57.32
N ALA A 86 37.23 0.51 -56.62
CA ALA A 86 38.51 0.78 -57.26
C ALA A 86 38.95 -0.37 -58.17
N ILE A 87 38.85 -1.62 -57.71
CA ILE A 87 39.16 -2.82 -58.50
C ILE A 87 38.31 -2.87 -59.77
N ALA A 88 37.00 -2.60 -59.64
CA ALA A 88 36.09 -2.60 -60.78
C ALA A 88 36.50 -1.59 -61.85
N ILE A 89 37.00 -0.41 -61.45
CA ILE A 89 37.45 0.63 -62.39
C ILE A 89 38.82 0.27 -62.98
N PHE A 90 39.81 -0.11 -62.17
CA PHE A 90 41.15 -0.49 -62.67
C PHE A 90 41.12 -1.67 -63.65
N LYS A 91 40.21 -2.65 -63.46
CA LYS A 91 40.03 -3.78 -64.39
C LYS A 91 39.55 -3.37 -65.79
N THR A 92 39.06 -2.14 -65.97
CA THR A 92 38.65 -1.63 -67.30
C THR A 92 39.81 -1.09 -68.13
N ILE A 93 41.00 -0.91 -67.53
CA ILE A 93 42.19 -0.33 -68.17
C ILE A 93 43.44 -1.24 -68.00
N PRO A 94 43.38 -2.51 -68.44
CA PRO A 94 44.47 -3.47 -68.24
C PRO A 94 45.76 -3.02 -68.94
N GLY A 95 46.92 -3.26 -68.30
CA GLY A 95 48.23 -2.89 -68.82
C GLY A 95 48.53 -1.39 -68.86
N TYR A 96 47.59 -0.52 -68.48
CA TYR A 96 47.81 0.92 -68.39
C TYR A 96 48.46 1.28 -67.05
N ARG A 97 49.66 1.88 -67.12
CA ARG A 97 50.47 2.21 -65.94
C ARG A 97 50.66 0.97 -65.03
N ASP A 98 50.26 1.07 -63.77
CA ASP A 98 50.31 0.03 -62.74
C ASP A 98 48.90 -0.48 -62.35
N ALA A 99 47.88 -0.27 -63.18
CA ALA A 99 46.48 -0.61 -62.85
C ALA A 99 46.30 -2.07 -62.39
N ASP A 100 46.98 -3.03 -63.05
CA ASP A 100 46.93 -4.45 -62.68
C ASP A 100 47.55 -4.73 -61.30
N GLU A 101 48.56 -3.95 -60.89
CA GLU A 101 49.18 -4.06 -59.58
C GLU A 101 48.32 -3.37 -58.50
N ARG A 102 47.68 -2.25 -58.82
CA ARG A 102 46.69 -1.59 -57.95
C ARG A 102 45.49 -2.48 -57.64
N VAL A 103 45.04 -3.29 -58.61
CA VAL A 103 44.01 -4.31 -58.38
C VAL A 103 44.45 -5.31 -57.31
N LYS A 104 45.66 -5.86 -57.41
CA LYS A 104 46.17 -6.81 -56.41
C LYS A 104 46.30 -6.16 -55.02
N GLN A 105 46.79 -4.92 -54.96
CA GLN A 105 46.92 -4.18 -53.69
C GLN A 105 45.55 -3.93 -53.04
N ALA A 106 44.54 -3.55 -53.83
CA ALA A 106 43.19 -3.37 -53.35
C ALA A 106 42.56 -4.71 -52.89
N GLU A 107 42.80 -5.81 -53.62
CA GLU A 107 42.36 -7.17 -53.23
C GLU A 107 42.99 -7.60 -51.89
N GLN A 108 44.30 -7.37 -51.71
CA GLN A 108 45.00 -7.62 -50.45
C GLN A 108 44.47 -6.75 -49.30
N THR A 109 44.22 -5.47 -49.56
CA THR A 109 43.67 -4.54 -48.56
C THR A 109 42.26 -4.98 -48.10
N ILE A 110 41.44 -5.50 -49.02
CA ILE A 110 40.13 -6.08 -48.67
C ILE A 110 40.30 -7.29 -47.76
N GLU A 111 41.22 -8.19 -48.08
CA GLU A 111 41.50 -9.39 -47.28
C GLU A 111 41.91 -9.01 -45.85
N GLU A 112 42.86 -8.09 -45.70
CA GLU A 112 43.30 -7.60 -44.37
C GLU A 112 42.18 -6.96 -43.56
N ILE A 113 41.32 -6.14 -44.18
CA ILE A 113 40.17 -5.51 -43.51
C ILE A 113 39.18 -6.58 -43.03
N VAL A 114 38.84 -7.53 -43.91
CA VAL A 114 37.87 -8.59 -43.59
C VAL A 114 38.39 -9.52 -42.49
N GLU A 115 39.68 -9.84 -42.50
CA GLU A 115 40.32 -10.63 -41.44
C GLU A 115 40.30 -9.90 -40.09
N LYS A 116 40.65 -8.61 -40.07
CA LYS A 116 40.62 -7.79 -38.86
C LYS A 116 39.21 -7.69 -38.27
N GLU A 117 38.21 -7.40 -39.10
CA GLU A 117 36.81 -7.34 -38.68
C GLU A 117 36.30 -8.71 -38.18
N ARG A 118 36.79 -9.82 -38.74
CA ARG A 118 36.46 -11.17 -38.26
C ARG A 118 37.06 -11.41 -36.88
N ALA A 119 38.34 -11.09 -36.68
CA ALA A 119 39.03 -11.23 -35.41
C ALA A 119 38.36 -10.40 -34.29
N GLU A 120 38.01 -9.13 -34.57
CA GLU A 120 37.30 -8.26 -33.64
C GLU A 120 35.90 -8.80 -33.28
N ARG A 121 35.18 -9.34 -34.26
CA ARG A 121 33.87 -10.00 -34.02
C ARG A 121 34.01 -11.25 -33.15
N GLU A 122 35.01 -12.09 -33.42
CA GLU A 122 35.27 -13.29 -32.62
C GLU A 122 35.65 -12.94 -31.18
N GLU A 123 36.51 -11.94 -30.98
CA GLU A 123 36.86 -11.45 -29.65
C GLU A 123 35.65 -10.83 -28.92
N GLY A 124 34.85 -10.02 -29.61
CA GLY A 124 33.61 -9.46 -29.08
C GLY A 124 32.61 -10.53 -28.64
N MET A 125 32.45 -11.59 -29.45
CA MET A 125 31.62 -12.76 -29.09
C MET A 125 32.17 -13.52 -27.88
N ARG A 126 33.50 -13.67 -27.77
CA ARG A 126 34.14 -14.32 -26.62
C ARG A 126 33.88 -13.54 -25.33
N ILE A 127 34.09 -12.22 -25.35
CA ILE A 127 33.83 -11.33 -24.21
C ILE A 127 32.35 -11.33 -23.85
N ALA A 128 31.45 -11.29 -24.84
CA ALA A 128 30.01 -11.35 -24.62
C ALA A 128 29.58 -12.64 -23.92
N LYS A 129 30.09 -13.80 -24.37
CA LYS A 129 29.84 -15.11 -23.73
C LYS A 129 30.35 -15.15 -22.29
N GLU A 130 31.58 -14.70 -22.06
CA GLU A 130 32.17 -14.66 -20.70
C GLU A 130 31.36 -13.74 -19.76
N ASN A 131 30.92 -12.58 -20.26
CA ASN A 131 30.08 -11.66 -19.50
C ASN A 131 28.68 -12.24 -19.22
N GLU A 132 28.08 -12.95 -20.17
CA GLU A 132 26.80 -13.64 -19.97
C GLU A 132 26.90 -14.74 -18.92
N GLU A 133 27.97 -15.55 -18.96
CA GLU A 133 28.24 -16.57 -17.94
C GLU A 133 28.47 -15.96 -16.56
N LYS A 134 29.31 -14.91 -16.46
CA LYS A 134 29.51 -14.15 -15.21
C LYS A 134 28.20 -13.55 -14.70
N ALA A 135 27.34 -13.03 -15.57
CA ALA A 135 26.03 -12.49 -15.21
C ALA A 135 25.10 -13.60 -14.67
N LYS A 136 25.06 -14.78 -15.31
CA LYS A 136 24.32 -15.96 -14.82
C LYS A 136 24.81 -16.39 -13.44
N LEU A 137 26.12 -16.42 -13.22
CA LEU A 137 26.71 -16.75 -11.91
C LEU A 137 26.37 -15.69 -10.85
N ARG A 138 26.49 -14.40 -11.17
CA ARG A 138 26.11 -13.28 -10.28
C ARG A 138 24.64 -13.38 -9.87
N LYS A 139 23.73 -13.64 -10.82
CA LYS A 139 22.29 -13.82 -10.56
C LYS A 139 22.05 -15.02 -9.63
N LYS A 140 22.68 -16.17 -9.88
CA LYS A 140 22.57 -17.35 -9.00
C LYS A 140 23.09 -17.08 -7.58
N ARG A 141 24.26 -16.42 -7.44
CA ARG A 141 24.81 -16.04 -6.13
C ARG A 141 23.88 -15.06 -5.40
N TRP A 142 23.37 -14.06 -6.10
CA TRP A 142 22.46 -13.08 -5.54
C TRP A 142 21.14 -13.72 -5.08
N ILE A 143 20.54 -14.62 -5.87
CA ILE A 143 19.32 -15.35 -5.47
C ILE A 143 19.57 -16.17 -4.20
N ARG A 144 20.72 -16.83 -4.06
CA ARG A 144 21.06 -17.59 -2.84
C ARG A 144 21.22 -16.68 -1.62
N ILE A 145 21.91 -15.55 -1.76
CA ILE A 145 22.06 -14.57 -0.67
C ILE A 145 20.69 -14.01 -0.27
N ALA A 146 19.86 -13.64 -1.25
CA ALA A 146 18.51 -13.15 -1.01
C ALA A 146 17.66 -14.20 -0.27
N ALA A 147 17.69 -15.46 -0.70
CA ALA A 147 16.97 -16.55 -0.04
C ALA A 147 17.43 -16.77 1.41
N LEU A 148 18.73 -16.77 1.68
CA LEU A 148 19.27 -16.90 3.05
C LEU A 148 18.88 -15.71 3.93
N SER A 149 18.94 -14.49 3.39
CA SER A 149 18.53 -13.28 4.12
C SER A 149 17.04 -13.30 4.46
N ALA A 150 16.19 -13.73 3.53
CA ALA A 150 14.75 -13.87 3.77
C ALA A 150 14.45 -14.89 4.88
N LEU A 151 15.13 -16.04 4.88
CA LEU A 151 15.00 -17.05 5.94
C LEU A 151 15.42 -16.52 7.31
N ALA A 152 16.52 -15.78 7.39
CA ALA A 152 16.98 -15.17 8.63
C ALA A 152 15.98 -14.13 9.19
N ILE A 153 15.38 -13.31 8.32
CA ILE A 153 14.34 -12.34 8.72
C ILE A 153 13.11 -13.07 9.25
N ILE A 154 12.67 -14.14 8.57
CA ILE A 154 11.53 -14.96 9.03
C ILE A 154 11.82 -15.51 10.42
N LEU A 155 13.00 -16.08 10.66
CA LEU A 155 13.40 -16.60 11.96
C LEU A 155 13.32 -15.51 13.05
N CYS A 156 13.89 -14.34 12.81
CA CYS A 156 13.86 -13.22 13.75
C CYS A 156 12.41 -12.77 14.07
N VAL A 157 11.56 -12.67 13.05
CA VAL A 157 10.15 -12.30 13.24
C VAL A 157 9.40 -13.37 14.06
N THR A 158 9.66 -14.65 13.80
CA THR A 158 9.03 -15.74 14.56
C THR A 158 9.44 -15.75 16.02
N GLU A 159 10.72 -15.50 16.33
CA GLU A 159 11.20 -15.42 17.71
C GLU A 159 10.56 -14.25 18.48
N VAL A 160 10.50 -13.07 17.87
CA VAL A 160 9.82 -11.90 18.47
C VAL A 160 8.35 -12.18 18.71
N PHE A 161 7.67 -12.87 17.78
CA PHE A 161 6.29 -13.28 17.95
C PHE A 161 6.12 -14.26 19.12
N LEU A 162 6.96 -15.31 19.19
CA LEU A 162 6.93 -16.29 20.28
C LEU A 162 7.22 -15.64 21.64
N PHE A 163 8.19 -14.72 21.70
CA PHE A 163 8.53 -13.99 22.92
C PHE A 163 7.34 -13.15 23.41
N LYS A 164 6.68 -12.40 22.52
CA LYS A 164 5.48 -11.62 22.87
C LYS A 164 4.30 -12.50 23.28
N LYS A 165 4.12 -13.63 22.61
CA LYS A 165 2.99 -14.52 22.85
C LYS A 165 3.12 -15.35 24.13
N TYR A 166 4.34 -15.75 24.51
CA TYR A 166 4.55 -16.71 25.61
C TYR A 166 5.42 -16.17 26.74
N ALA A 167 6.54 -15.48 26.46
CA ALA A 167 7.47 -15.06 27.49
C ALA A 167 6.96 -13.84 28.29
N ILE A 168 6.38 -12.84 27.61
CA ILE A 168 5.83 -11.65 28.28
C ILE A 168 4.69 -12.03 29.27
N PRO A 169 3.65 -12.80 28.87
CA PRO A 169 2.62 -13.26 29.81
C PRO A 169 3.19 -14.01 31.01
N GLU A 170 4.17 -14.89 30.80
CA GLU A 170 4.81 -15.65 31.88
C GLU A 170 5.56 -14.73 32.88
N ILE A 171 6.25 -13.70 32.38
CA ILE A 171 6.92 -12.70 33.24
C ILE A 171 5.89 -11.95 34.09
N HIS A 172 4.79 -11.49 33.48
CA HIS A 172 3.71 -10.81 34.19
C HIS A 172 3.05 -11.71 35.23
N TYR A 173 2.77 -12.98 34.88
CA TYR A 173 2.19 -13.96 35.80
C TYR A 173 3.07 -14.15 37.03
N ARG A 174 4.38 -14.42 36.84
CA ARG A 174 5.33 -14.60 37.96
C ARG A 174 5.43 -13.35 38.83
N ARG A 175 5.44 -12.16 38.22
CA ARG A 175 5.45 -10.89 38.94
C ARG A 175 4.18 -10.71 39.77
N GLY A 176 3.02 -10.98 39.18
CA GLY A 176 1.72 -10.88 39.84
C GLY A 176 1.58 -11.83 41.01
N VAL A 177 1.98 -13.10 40.86
CA VAL A 177 1.99 -14.08 41.97
C VAL A 177 2.88 -13.59 43.12
N LYS A 178 4.08 -13.08 42.82
CA LYS A 178 5.00 -12.56 43.83
C LYS A 178 4.40 -11.36 44.59
N GLN A 179 3.73 -10.46 43.89
CA GLN A 179 3.06 -9.30 44.48
C GLN A 179 1.87 -9.72 45.35
N MET A 180 1.07 -10.66 44.87
CA MET A 180 -0.06 -11.22 45.64
C MET A 180 0.42 -11.83 46.97
N GLN A 181 1.52 -12.58 46.95
CA GLN A 181 2.12 -13.16 48.17
C GLN A 181 2.68 -12.10 49.13
N ALA A 182 3.08 -10.94 48.61
CA ALA A 182 3.52 -9.80 49.41
C ALA A 182 2.35 -8.98 49.99
N GLY A 183 1.10 -9.30 49.65
CA GLY A 183 -0.09 -8.52 49.99
C GLY A 183 -0.31 -7.28 49.12
N ASP A 184 0.48 -7.15 48.05
CA ASP A 184 0.41 -6.03 47.10
C ASP A 184 -0.62 -6.33 46.01
N TYR A 185 -1.89 -6.26 46.40
CA TYR A 185 -3.02 -6.71 45.59
C TYR A 185 -3.29 -5.83 44.36
N ASP A 186 -2.96 -4.54 44.42
CA ASP A 186 -3.16 -3.62 43.30
C ASP A 186 -2.24 -3.91 42.13
N GLU A 187 -0.96 -4.09 42.43
CA GLU A 187 0.05 -4.40 41.45
C GLU A 187 -0.10 -5.85 40.97
N ALA A 188 -0.49 -6.78 41.86
CA ALA A 188 -0.79 -8.15 41.48
C ALA A 188 -1.94 -8.21 40.47
N TYR A 189 -3.02 -7.48 40.74
CA TYR A 189 -4.18 -7.40 39.85
C TYR A 189 -3.79 -6.84 38.48
N ALA A 190 -3.03 -5.73 38.44
CA ALA A 190 -2.57 -5.12 37.19
C ALA A 190 -1.72 -6.07 36.33
N ASN A 191 -1.02 -7.02 36.95
CA ASN A 191 -0.23 -8.03 36.25
C ASN A 191 -1.01 -9.27 35.81
N LEU A 192 -2.07 -9.63 36.53
CA LEU A 192 -2.78 -10.91 36.34
C LEU A 192 -4.11 -10.75 35.59
N HIS A 193 -4.80 -9.61 35.71
CA HIS A 193 -6.19 -9.44 35.27
C HIS A 193 -6.42 -9.79 33.79
N GLU A 194 -5.55 -9.31 32.90
CA GLU A 194 -5.66 -9.53 31.45
C GLU A 194 -4.99 -10.83 30.97
N LEU A 195 -4.39 -11.61 31.88
CA LEU A 195 -3.76 -12.89 31.53
C LEU A 195 -4.80 -14.00 31.47
N ASN A 196 -4.64 -14.88 30.48
CA ASN A 196 -5.40 -16.12 30.34
C ASN A 196 -4.44 -17.32 30.27
N ILE A 197 -3.61 -17.47 31.29
CA ILE A 197 -2.63 -18.56 31.42
C ILE A 197 -2.65 -19.11 32.84
N HIS A 198 -2.33 -20.39 33.00
CA HIS A 198 -2.31 -21.08 34.30
C HIS A 198 -3.64 -20.88 35.05
N ASP A 199 -3.57 -20.47 36.31
CA ASP A 199 -4.70 -20.14 37.19
C ASP A 199 -4.88 -18.62 37.36
N SER A 200 -4.42 -17.79 36.42
CA SER A 200 -4.47 -16.32 36.55
C SER A 200 -5.87 -15.78 36.87
N SER A 201 -6.91 -16.37 36.28
CA SER A 201 -8.31 -16.01 36.55
C SER A 201 -8.72 -16.31 38.00
N GLU A 202 -8.30 -17.45 38.56
CA GLU A 202 -8.58 -17.80 39.96
C GLU A 202 -7.80 -16.91 40.93
N LEU A 203 -6.56 -16.57 40.60
CA LEU A 203 -5.76 -15.65 41.42
C LEU A 203 -6.40 -14.26 41.46
N VAL A 204 -6.91 -13.77 40.33
CA VAL A 204 -7.62 -12.48 40.28
C VAL A 204 -8.92 -12.53 41.09
N ALA A 205 -9.68 -13.63 41.02
CA ALA A 205 -10.85 -13.81 41.85
C ALA A 205 -10.51 -13.80 43.35
N LYS A 206 -9.40 -14.45 43.76
CA LYS A 206 -8.91 -14.39 45.15
C LYS A 206 -8.55 -12.96 45.56
N ILE A 207 -7.85 -12.23 44.70
CA ILE A 207 -7.54 -10.81 44.93
C ILE A 207 -8.82 -9.99 45.09
N ALA A 208 -9.83 -10.22 44.24
CA ALA A 208 -11.13 -9.56 44.35
C ALA A 208 -11.82 -9.88 45.68
N THR A 209 -11.84 -11.14 46.11
CA THR A 209 -12.36 -11.52 47.44
C THR A 209 -11.64 -10.75 48.56
N GLU A 210 -10.31 -10.69 48.53
CA GLU A 210 -9.54 -9.95 49.55
C GLU A 210 -9.83 -8.46 49.57
N ARG A 211 -10.07 -7.84 48.41
CA ARG A 211 -10.46 -6.43 48.30
C ARG A 211 -11.89 -6.15 48.77
N LEU A 212 -12.79 -7.12 48.62
CA LEU A 212 -14.22 -6.96 48.86
C LEU A 212 -14.66 -7.40 50.26
N LYS A 213 -13.89 -8.26 50.96
CA LYS A 213 -14.31 -8.88 52.24
C LYS A 213 -14.70 -7.89 53.34
N ASP A 214 -14.02 -6.74 53.40
CA ASP A 214 -14.22 -5.71 54.42
C ASP A 214 -15.05 -4.52 53.89
N ALA A 215 -15.67 -4.68 52.71
CA ALA A 215 -16.46 -3.62 52.10
C ALA A 215 -17.77 -3.38 52.86
N GLU A 216 -18.07 -2.10 53.08
CA GLU A 216 -19.26 -1.64 53.79
C GLU A 216 -20.17 -0.82 52.86
N ILE A 217 -21.46 -0.77 53.17
CA ILE A 217 -22.43 0.01 52.39
C ILE A 217 -21.98 1.47 52.34
N GLY A 218 -21.97 2.04 51.13
CA GLY A 218 -21.50 3.39 50.83
C GLY A 218 -19.99 3.51 50.54
N SER A 219 -19.19 2.48 50.83
CA SER A 219 -17.76 2.47 50.49
C SER A 219 -17.53 2.31 48.98
N THR A 220 -16.34 2.71 48.53
CA THR A 220 -15.88 2.49 47.15
C THR A 220 -14.88 1.34 47.10
N VAL A 221 -15.07 0.43 46.14
CA VAL A 221 -14.22 -0.76 45.93
C VAL A 221 -13.78 -0.87 44.47
N LEU A 222 -12.73 -1.65 44.22
CA LEU A 222 -12.26 -1.98 42.86
C LEU A 222 -12.65 -3.40 42.47
N PHE A 223 -13.29 -3.56 41.33
CA PHE A 223 -13.71 -4.87 40.80
C PHE A 223 -13.84 -4.84 39.28
N GLY A 224 -13.26 -5.80 38.56
CA GLY A 224 -13.17 -5.73 37.10
C GLY A 224 -12.35 -4.55 36.58
N ALA A 225 -12.09 -4.54 35.27
CA ALA A 225 -11.41 -3.44 34.58
C ALA A 225 -12.08 -3.13 33.24
N TYR A 226 -12.25 -1.85 32.93
CA TYR A 226 -12.91 -1.40 31.71
C TYR A 226 -12.12 -0.26 31.05
N PRO A 227 -12.27 -0.01 29.73
CA PRO A 227 -11.78 1.21 29.11
C PRO A 227 -12.42 2.45 29.75
N GLN A 228 -11.61 3.32 30.36
CA GLN A 228 -12.09 4.55 31.02
C GLN A 228 -11.32 5.80 30.53
N GLY A 229 -10.26 5.58 29.74
CA GLY A 229 -9.38 6.62 29.19
C GLY A 229 -9.88 7.21 27.86
N ARG A 230 -8.96 7.54 26.96
CA ARG A 230 -9.35 8.02 25.61
C ARG A 230 -9.93 6.87 24.79
N ILE A 231 -10.91 7.15 23.94
CA ILE A 231 -11.53 6.17 23.03
C ILE A 231 -10.54 5.44 22.11
N THR A 232 -9.40 6.07 21.79
CA THR A 232 -8.34 5.46 20.96
C THR A 232 -7.44 4.49 21.74
N SER A 233 -7.52 4.47 23.08
CA SER A 233 -6.75 3.55 23.91
C SER A 233 -7.50 2.23 24.07
N LYS A 234 -6.77 1.13 23.95
CA LYS A 234 -7.26 -0.21 24.31
C LYS A 234 -6.99 -0.58 25.77
N GLU A 235 -6.32 0.31 26.50
CA GLU A 235 -5.95 0.08 27.90
C GLU A 235 -7.18 0.13 28.79
N LYS A 236 -7.33 -0.88 29.64
CA LYS A 236 -8.35 -0.93 30.68
C LYS A 236 -7.74 -0.50 32.00
N THR A 237 -8.57 0.08 32.85
CA THR A 237 -8.22 0.44 34.23
C THR A 237 -9.25 -0.15 35.17
N PRO A 238 -8.87 -0.51 36.41
CA PRO A 238 -9.82 -1.02 37.41
C PRO A 238 -11.03 -0.11 37.56
N VAL A 239 -12.23 -0.69 37.61
CA VAL A 239 -13.47 0.08 37.75
C VAL A 239 -13.73 0.34 39.22
N GLU A 240 -14.02 1.59 39.58
CA GLU A 240 -14.50 1.97 40.91
C GLU A 240 -16.00 1.70 41.01
N TRP A 241 -16.42 1.04 42.11
CA TRP A 241 -17.81 0.72 42.40
C TRP A 241 -18.21 1.23 43.78
N ILE A 242 -19.46 1.66 43.93
CA ILE A 242 -20.08 2.00 45.21
C ILE A 242 -20.87 0.78 45.69
N VAL A 243 -20.69 0.39 46.96
CA VAL A 243 -21.49 -0.67 47.60
C VAL A 243 -22.86 -0.12 47.98
N LEU A 244 -23.93 -0.61 47.35
CA LEU A 244 -25.31 -0.18 47.60
C LEU A 244 -26.03 -0.99 48.67
N ASP A 245 -25.73 -2.29 48.76
CA ASP A 245 -26.41 -3.22 49.69
C ASP A 245 -25.49 -4.41 50.00
N LYS A 246 -25.78 -5.11 51.11
CA LYS A 246 -25.02 -6.26 51.60
C LYS A 246 -25.97 -7.33 52.14
N ASP A 247 -25.86 -8.55 51.61
CA ASP A 247 -26.62 -9.73 52.04
C ASP A 247 -25.65 -10.90 52.30
N GLY A 248 -25.21 -11.03 53.55
CA GLY A 248 -24.16 -12.00 53.92
C GLY A 248 -22.85 -11.72 53.20
N SER A 249 -22.38 -12.68 52.41
CA SER A 249 -21.18 -12.60 51.54
C SER A 249 -21.43 -11.86 50.22
N LYS A 250 -22.66 -11.43 49.96
CA LYS A 250 -23.03 -10.80 48.69
C LYS A 250 -23.06 -9.28 48.82
N LEU A 251 -22.44 -8.62 47.86
CA LEU A 251 -22.40 -7.17 47.74
C LEU A 251 -23.13 -6.73 46.48
N MET A 252 -24.04 -5.76 46.61
CA MET A 252 -24.61 -5.06 45.47
C MET A 252 -23.74 -3.87 45.14
N LEU A 253 -23.18 -3.85 43.94
CA LEU A 253 -22.25 -2.82 43.49
C LEU A 253 -22.86 -2.04 42.32
N ILE A 254 -22.67 -0.72 42.29
CA ILE A 254 -22.91 0.13 41.12
C ILE A 254 -21.63 0.85 40.72
N THR A 255 -21.35 1.00 39.43
CA THR A 255 -20.19 1.80 39.02
C THR A 255 -20.29 3.23 39.57
N LYS A 256 -19.18 3.74 40.10
CA LYS A 256 -19.08 5.09 40.65
C LYS A 256 -19.38 6.13 39.58
N ASP A 257 -18.75 5.98 38.42
CA ASP A 257 -18.96 6.78 37.22
C ASP A 257 -19.71 5.99 36.14
N ALA A 258 -20.24 6.70 35.14
CA ALA A 258 -20.73 6.09 33.91
C ALA A 258 -19.52 5.62 33.07
N VAL A 259 -19.40 4.31 32.93
CA VAL A 259 -18.23 3.64 32.32
C VAL A 259 -18.31 3.61 30.79
N ASP A 260 -19.52 3.68 30.23
CA ASP A 260 -19.78 3.79 28.81
C ASP A 260 -21.01 4.66 28.53
N ALA A 261 -21.28 4.96 27.26
CA ALA A 261 -22.45 5.71 26.83
C ALA A 261 -23.13 5.01 25.65
N LEU A 262 -24.39 4.63 25.84
CA LEU A 262 -25.14 3.89 24.83
C LEU A 262 -26.59 4.37 24.77
N PRO A 263 -27.26 4.20 23.63
CA PRO A 263 -28.70 4.34 23.60
C PRO A 263 -29.38 3.13 24.25
N TYR A 264 -30.59 3.33 24.77
CA TYR A 264 -31.37 2.25 25.38
C TYR A 264 -31.78 1.19 24.34
N MET A 265 -32.07 1.68 23.13
CA MET A 265 -32.39 0.90 21.94
C MET A 265 -31.65 1.50 20.73
N ARG A 266 -31.45 0.73 19.67
CA ARG A 266 -31.01 1.25 18.36
C ARG A 266 -32.14 1.03 17.36
N TYR A 267 -32.17 1.84 16.31
CA TYR A 267 -33.10 1.61 15.23
C TYR A 267 -32.83 0.24 14.59
N ASP A 268 -33.86 -0.59 14.51
CA ASP A 268 -33.80 -1.92 13.95
C ASP A 268 -35.03 -2.13 13.05
N TYR A 269 -34.80 -2.18 11.74
CA TYR A 269 -35.84 -2.36 10.72
C TYR A 269 -36.66 -3.65 10.95
N GLU A 270 -36.08 -4.67 11.59
CA GLU A 270 -36.79 -5.93 11.88
C GLU A 270 -37.69 -5.84 13.13
N ARG A 271 -37.59 -4.75 13.91
CA ARG A 271 -38.31 -4.55 15.19
C ARG A 271 -39.30 -3.37 15.18
N GLN A 272 -39.73 -2.91 14.01
CA GLN A 272 -40.54 -1.69 13.82
C GLN A 272 -41.92 -1.66 14.52
N ASN A 273 -42.35 -2.71 15.23
CA ASN A 273 -43.65 -2.75 15.93
C ASN A 273 -43.57 -3.41 17.31
N MET A 274 -42.39 -3.46 17.93
CA MET A 274 -42.25 -4.03 19.28
C MET A 274 -42.31 -2.93 20.35
N ASN A 275 -43.09 -3.17 21.40
CA ASN A 275 -43.02 -2.35 22.62
C ASN A 275 -41.60 -2.39 23.17
N VAL A 276 -41.06 -1.24 23.55
CA VAL A 276 -39.73 -1.17 24.17
C VAL A 276 -39.84 -1.53 25.65
N THR A 277 -39.14 -2.56 26.05
CA THR A 277 -39.17 -3.12 27.41
C THR A 277 -37.75 -3.33 27.89
N TRP A 278 -37.53 -3.52 29.21
CA TRP A 278 -36.19 -3.89 29.67
C TRP A 278 -35.70 -5.19 29.04
N SER A 279 -36.59 -6.19 28.93
CA SER A 279 -36.26 -7.54 28.46
C SER A 279 -35.74 -7.59 27.02
N ASN A 280 -36.26 -6.74 26.13
CA ASN A 280 -35.85 -6.66 24.73
C ASN A 280 -34.92 -5.47 24.42
N SER A 281 -34.49 -4.73 25.44
CA SER A 281 -33.57 -3.60 25.28
C SER A 281 -32.18 -4.07 24.83
N LEU A 282 -31.58 -3.30 23.93
CA LEU A 282 -30.23 -3.56 23.45
C LEU A 282 -29.17 -3.16 24.47
N LEU A 283 -29.50 -2.23 25.37
CA LEU A 283 -28.68 -1.94 26.54
C LEU A 283 -28.51 -3.18 27.44
N ARG A 284 -29.61 -3.90 27.74
CA ARG A 284 -29.56 -5.15 28.53
C ARG A 284 -28.73 -6.23 27.83
N GLU A 285 -28.90 -6.38 26.52
CA GLU A 285 -28.13 -7.33 25.71
C GLU A 285 -26.63 -7.02 25.81
N TRP A 286 -26.24 -5.75 25.62
CA TRP A 286 -24.86 -5.31 25.74
C TRP A 286 -24.28 -5.52 27.15
N LEU A 287 -25.06 -5.19 28.20
CA LEU A 287 -24.64 -5.36 29.60
C LEU A 287 -24.32 -6.83 29.93
N ASN A 288 -25.16 -7.75 29.48
CA ASN A 288 -25.04 -9.18 29.79
C ASN A 288 -24.15 -9.96 28.81
N ASP A 289 -23.64 -9.31 27.77
CA ASP A 289 -22.70 -9.90 26.81
C ASP A 289 -21.39 -9.11 26.76
N THR A 290 -21.36 -8.02 26.00
CA THR A 290 -20.14 -7.25 25.71
C THR A 290 -19.52 -6.65 26.96
N PHE A 291 -20.30 -5.99 27.80
CA PHE A 291 -19.77 -5.42 29.05
C PHE A 291 -19.26 -6.50 29.98
N LEU A 292 -20.06 -7.53 30.26
CA LEU A 292 -19.69 -8.63 31.15
C LEU A 292 -18.37 -9.30 30.72
N LYS A 293 -18.17 -9.57 29.42
CA LYS A 293 -16.95 -10.18 28.86
C LYS A 293 -15.75 -9.24 28.84
N THR A 294 -15.98 -7.94 28.78
CA THR A 294 -14.91 -6.93 28.70
C THR A 294 -14.42 -6.53 30.09
N ALA A 295 -15.37 -6.35 31.01
CA ALA A 295 -15.14 -5.82 32.34
C ALA A 295 -14.58 -6.85 33.32
N PHE A 296 -14.98 -8.12 33.19
CA PHE A 296 -14.61 -9.16 34.15
C PHE A 296 -13.87 -10.28 33.45
N ASN A 297 -12.80 -10.77 34.07
CA ASN A 297 -12.20 -12.02 33.63
C ASN A 297 -13.06 -13.23 34.06
N GLU A 298 -12.64 -14.44 33.68
CA GLU A 298 -13.43 -15.65 33.97
C GLU A 298 -13.68 -15.88 35.47
N GLY A 299 -12.68 -15.60 36.31
CA GLY A 299 -12.77 -15.76 37.77
C GLY A 299 -13.75 -14.77 38.39
N GLU A 300 -13.61 -13.49 38.07
CA GLU A 300 -14.54 -12.44 38.55
C GLU A 300 -15.95 -12.65 38.01
N SER A 301 -16.10 -13.10 36.76
CA SER A 301 -17.40 -13.38 36.15
C SER A 301 -18.17 -14.50 36.87
N ARG A 302 -17.47 -15.44 37.52
CA ARG A 302 -18.09 -16.44 38.41
C ARG A 302 -18.59 -15.84 39.72
N MET A 303 -17.93 -14.80 40.23
CA MET A 303 -18.38 -14.09 41.44
C MET A 303 -19.66 -13.28 41.16
N VAL A 304 -19.85 -12.80 39.93
CA VAL A 304 -21.06 -12.06 39.51
C VAL A 304 -22.30 -12.97 39.45
N GLN A 305 -23.27 -12.66 40.30
CA GLN A 305 -24.49 -13.44 40.53
C GLN A 305 -25.59 -13.15 39.52
N ARG A 306 -26.37 -14.19 39.21
CA ARG A 306 -27.63 -14.03 38.46
C ARG A 306 -28.70 -13.47 39.38
N THR A 307 -29.29 -12.34 38.98
CA THR A 307 -30.29 -11.61 39.76
C THR A 307 -31.63 -11.68 39.06
N ARG A 308 -32.68 -12.09 39.77
CA ARG A 308 -34.05 -12.05 39.27
C ARG A 308 -34.59 -10.64 39.39
N LEU A 309 -34.78 -9.96 38.26
CA LEU A 309 -35.28 -8.59 38.20
C LEU A 309 -36.75 -8.58 37.80
N VAL A 310 -37.52 -7.71 38.46
CA VAL A 310 -38.92 -7.45 38.13
C VAL A 310 -39.01 -6.00 37.64
N THR A 311 -39.43 -5.79 36.40
CA THR A 311 -39.60 -4.45 35.81
C THR A 311 -41.08 -4.25 35.48
N ASN A 312 -41.65 -3.12 35.89
CA ASN A 312 -42.94 -2.68 35.37
C ASN A 312 -42.71 -1.97 34.03
N ASP A 313 -43.02 -2.63 32.92
CA ASP A 313 -42.81 -2.12 31.56
C ASP A 313 -44.05 -1.38 31.00
N GLY A 314 -44.85 -0.77 31.89
CA GLY A 314 -46.01 0.04 31.53
C GLY A 314 -47.08 -0.76 30.78
N GLY A 315 -47.40 -0.34 29.56
CA GLY A 315 -48.40 -1.00 28.69
C GLY A 315 -48.08 -2.46 28.38
N SER A 316 -46.82 -2.90 28.53
CA SER A 316 -46.41 -4.30 28.37
C SER A 316 -46.55 -5.13 29.66
N GLY A 317 -47.00 -4.51 30.75
CA GLY A 317 -47.16 -5.15 32.05
C GLY A 317 -45.83 -5.37 32.79
N THR A 318 -45.89 -6.20 33.83
CA THR A 318 -44.70 -6.56 34.63
C THR A 318 -43.94 -7.70 33.97
N GLN A 319 -42.66 -7.49 33.70
CA GLN A 319 -41.76 -8.51 33.15
C GLN A 319 -40.72 -8.96 34.17
N VAL A 320 -40.30 -10.21 34.02
CA VAL A 320 -39.27 -10.84 34.85
C VAL A 320 -38.10 -11.22 33.97
N THR A 321 -36.91 -10.79 34.36
CA THR A 321 -35.65 -11.14 33.70
C THR A 321 -34.67 -11.73 34.72
N VAL A 322 -33.63 -12.41 34.22
CA VAL A 322 -32.55 -12.93 35.06
C VAL A 322 -31.24 -12.47 34.45
N ASP A 323 -30.61 -11.51 35.10
CA ASP A 323 -29.48 -10.76 34.57
C ASP A 323 -28.28 -10.86 35.52
N LYS A 324 -27.07 -10.88 34.97
CA LYS A 324 -25.82 -10.75 35.76
C LYS A 324 -25.44 -9.29 35.95
N VAL A 325 -25.66 -8.49 34.90
CA VAL A 325 -25.40 -7.05 34.90
C VAL A 325 -26.65 -6.32 34.46
N TYR A 326 -27.01 -5.26 35.16
CA TYR A 326 -28.21 -4.47 34.87
C TYR A 326 -28.00 -2.99 35.24
N VAL A 327 -29.02 -2.16 35.04
CA VAL A 327 -29.09 -0.80 35.60
C VAL A 327 -30.26 -0.71 36.57
N LEU A 328 -30.22 0.23 37.52
CA LEU A 328 -31.28 0.36 38.53
C LEU A 328 -32.64 0.70 37.89
N SER A 329 -33.71 0.27 38.54
CA SER A 329 -35.06 0.82 38.34
C SER A 329 -35.24 2.13 39.11
N THR A 330 -36.33 2.86 38.84
CA THR A 330 -36.70 4.05 39.64
C THR A 330 -36.90 3.74 41.12
N GLN A 331 -37.50 2.58 41.44
CA GLN A 331 -37.71 2.13 42.82
C GLN A 331 -36.38 1.84 43.52
N GLU A 332 -35.46 1.15 42.83
CA GLU A 332 -34.13 0.88 43.38
C GLU A 332 -33.30 2.16 43.53
N ALA A 333 -33.37 3.09 42.57
CA ALA A 333 -32.68 4.38 42.66
C ALA A 333 -33.16 5.22 43.85
N ASN A 334 -34.47 5.20 44.15
CA ASN A 334 -35.04 5.84 45.35
C ASN A 334 -34.73 5.08 46.65
N LYS A 335 -34.57 3.76 46.58
CA LYS A 335 -34.23 2.94 47.75
C LYS A 335 -32.77 3.15 48.18
N TYR A 336 -31.85 3.10 47.23
CA TYR A 336 -30.41 3.01 47.53
C TYR A 336 -29.69 4.35 47.59
N PHE A 337 -30.25 5.41 47.01
CA PHE A 337 -29.69 6.76 47.11
C PHE A 337 -30.58 7.64 47.96
N ALA A 338 -29.99 8.30 48.96
CA ALA A 338 -30.70 9.11 49.94
C ALA A 338 -31.42 10.32 49.30
N ASP A 339 -30.80 10.95 48.31
CA ASP A 339 -31.30 12.17 47.66
C ASP A 339 -30.76 12.31 46.22
N ASP A 340 -31.10 13.42 45.56
CA ASP A 340 -30.63 13.75 44.22
C ASP A 340 -29.11 13.92 44.17
N GLU A 341 -28.50 14.56 45.17
CA GLU A 341 -27.05 14.76 45.22
C GLU A 341 -26.30 13.42 45.20
N ALA A 342 -26.77 12.43 45.95
CA ALA A 342 -26.20 11.09 45.96
C ALA A 342 -26.35 10.34 44.62
N ARG A 343 -27.35 10.71 43.78
CA ARG A 343 -27.60 10.10 42.46
C ARG A 343 -26.78 10.70 41.33
N LYS A 344 -26.13 11.85 41.55
CA LYS A 344 -25.25 12.46 40.55
C LYS A 344 -24.15 11.49 40.13
N CYS A 345 -23.75 11.60 38.87
CA CYS A 345 -22.79 10.70 38.25
C CYS A 345 -21.89 11.49 37.30
N TYR A 346 -20.60 11.19 37.29
CA TYR A 346 -19.69 11.68 36.25
C TYR A 346 -19.54 10.62 35.16
N ALA A 347 -19.14 11.04 33.97
CA ALA A 347 -18.79 10.12 32.89
C ALA A 347 -17.28 9.98 32.76
N THR A 348 -16.81 8.75 32.54
CA THR A 348 -15.40 8.51 32.20
C THR A 348 -15.05 9.18 30.86
N LYS A 349 -13.75 9.37 30.59
CA LYS A 349 -13.31 9.93 29.29
C LYS A 349 -13.73 9.02 28.12
N TYR A 350 -13.86 7.73 28.38
CA TYR A 350 -14.30 6.75 27.40
C TYR A 350 -15.78 6.96 27.07
N ALA A 351 -16.65 6.99 28.09
CA ALA A 351 -18.08 7.28 27.93
C ALA A 351 -18.34 8.64 27.23
N LEU A 352 -17.58 9.68 27.59
CA LEU A 352 -17.66 10.98 26.91
C LEU A 352 -17.30 10.88 25.41
N GLY A 353 -16.31 10.04 25.07
CA GLY A 353 -15.93 9.76 23.69
C GLY A 353 -17.01 9.07 22.86
N PHE A 354 -17.93 8.35 23.52
CA PHE A 354 -19.11 7.73 22.92
C PHE A 354 -20.38 8.59 23.01
N GLY A 355 -20.27 9.84 23.48
CA GLY A 355 -21.37 10.79 23.44
C GLY A 355 -22.20 10.89 24.72
N ALA A 356 -21.71 10.42 25.87
CA ALA A 356 -22.32 10.77 27.15
C ALA A 356 -22.45 12.29 27.28
N TYR A 357 -23.68 12.75 27.55
CA TYR A 357 -23.90 14.16 27.87
C TYR A 357 -23.13 14.54 29.13
N ARG A 358 -22.52 15.73 29.13
CA ARG A 358 -21.85 16.32 30.30
C ARG A 358 -22.36 17.72 30.54
N SER A 359 -22.93 17.95 31.72
CA SER A 359 -23.32 19.28 32.20
C SER A 359 -22.11 20.21 32.27
N SER A 360 -22.28 21.44 31.79
CA SER A 360 -21.25 22.48 31.88
C SER A 360 -21.16 23.12 33.27
N ILE A 361 -22.12 22.85 34.16
CA ILE A 361 -22.21 23.46 35.49
C ILE A 361 -21.37 22.66 36.50
N ASP A 362 -21.58 21.35 36.55
CA ASP A 362 -21.05 20.45 37.58
C ASP A 362 -20.35 19.21 37.01
N ASN A 363 -20.21 19.12 35.68
CA ASN A 363 -19.57 18.00 34.97
C ASN A 363 -20.25 16.64 35.11
N THR A 364 -21.47 16.58 35.63
CA THR A 364 -22.25 15.35 35.76
C THR A 364 -22.90 14.95 34.43
N CYS A 365 -23.28 13.68 34.30
CA CYS A 365 -23.92 13.13 33.12
C CYS A 365 -25.32 12.58 33.41
N LEU A 366 -26.15 12.48 32.35
CA LEU A 366 -27.38 11.70 32.41
C LEU A 366 -27.04 10.21 32.37
N TRP A 367 -27.81 9.38 33.08
CA TRP A 367 -27.64 7.93 33.03
C TRP A 367 -28.96 7.15 33.11
N TRP A 368 -29.01 6.02 32.40
CA TRP A 368 -30.23 5.23 32.19
C TRP A 368 -30.72 4.49 33.43
N LEU A 369 -32.04 4.43 33.60
CA LEU A 369 -32.73 3.46 34.46
C LEU A 369 -33.41 2.38 33.58
N ARG A 370 -33.68 1.20 34.15
CA ARG A 370 -34.36 0.11 33.40
C ARG A 370 -35.87 0.26 33.31
N THR A 371 -36.45 1.20 34.06
CA THR A 371 -37.91 1.38 34.10
C THR A 371 -38.35 2.28 32.94
N PRO A 372 -39.16 1.79 31.98
CA PRO A 372 -39.71 2.63 30.92
C PRO A 372 -40.73 3.63 31.47
N ASN A 373 -40.94 4.72 30.74
CA ASN A 373 -41.99 5.68 31.07
C ASN A 373 -43.36 5.08 30.71
N THR A 374 -44.27 5.04 31.68
CA THR A 374 -45.57 4.36 31.60
C THR A 374 -46.75 5.31 31.36
N GLU A 375 -46.53 6.63 31.29
CA GLU A 375 -47.63 7.61 31.26
C GLU A 375 -48.13 7.98 29.85
N ASP A 376 -47.41 7.59 28.77
CA ASP A 376 -47.76 7.94 27.38
C ASP A 376 -47.78 6.71 26.45
N VAL A 377 -48.77 5.81 26.60
CA VAL A 377 -48.91 4.66 25.68
C VAL A 377 -50.26 4.69 24.95
N GLU A 378 -50.47 5.71 24.11
CA GLU A 378 -51.16 5.39 22.86
C GLU A 378 -50.19 4.52 22.05
N MET A 379 -50.64 3.34 21.59
CA MET A 379 -49.86 2.47 20.72
C MET A 379 -49.50 3.23 19.44
N VAL A 380 -48.28 3.74 19.33
CA VAL A 380 -47.81 4.42 18.12
C VAL A 380 -46.99 3.41 17.30
N GLU A 381 -47.50 3.11 16.11
CA GLU A 381 -46.79 2.37 15.06
C GLU A 381 -45.48 3.12 14.74
N ILE A 382 -44.31 2.46 14.84
CA ILE A 382 -43.03 3.11 14.52
C ILE A 382 -42.92 3.12 12.99
N VAL A 383 -43.46 4.16 12.36
CA VAL A 383 -43.44 4.31 10.90
C VAL A 383 -42.07 4.74 10.38
N ASP A 384 -41.30 5.53 11.16
CA ASP A 384 -39.92 5.95 10.87
C ASP A 384 -39.20 6.53 12.12
N GLU A 385 -37.92 6.94 11.98
CA GLU A 385 -37.12 7.58 13.04
C GLU A 385 -37.76 8.86 13.63
N SER A 386 -38.65 9.53 12.89
CA SER A 386 -39.27 10.79 13.30
C SER A 386 -40.48 10.61 14.24
N ASN A 387 -40.90 9.37 14.51
CA ASN A 387 -42.14 9.08 15.24
C ASN A 387 -41.95 8.15 16.47
N ILE A 388 -40.72 7.99 16.97
CA ILE A 388 -40.45 7.15 18.14
C ILE A 388 -40.84 7.88 19.43
N ARG A 389 -41.98 7.51 20.02
CA ARG A 389 -42.46 8.08 21.30
C ARG A 389 -42.09 7.28 22.54
N TYR A 390 -41.31 6.19 22.40
CA TYR A 390 -40.88 5.42 23.56
C TYR A 390 -39.86 6.20 24.38
N ARG A 391 -40.18 6.35 25.66
CA ARG A 391 -39.33 7.04 26.63
C ARG A 391 -38.98 6.12 27.78
N VAL A 392 -37.76 6.26 28.27
CA VAL A 392 -37.27 5.54 29.44
C VAL A 392 -36.81 6.54 30.49
N PHE A 393 -37.03 6.22 31.76
CA PHE A 393 -36.57 7.09 32.84
C PHE A 393 -35.05 7.10 32.91
N CYS A 394 -34.49 8.24 33.24
CA CYS A 394 -33.08 8.41 33.49
C CYS A 394 -32.89 9.34 34.69
N ILE A 395 -31.68 9.34 35.23
CA ILE A 395 -31.25 10.33 36.20
C ILE A 395 -30.66 11.52 35.44
N GLY A 396 -31.13 12.72 35.79
CA GLY A 396 -30.65 13.98 35.26
C GLY A 396 -29.30 14.40 35.85
N THR A 397 -28.70 15.45 35.29
CA THR A 397 -27.39 15.95 35.75
C THR A 397 -27.42 16.51 37.17
N ALA A 398 -28.57 17.04 37.62
CA ALA A 398 -28.74 17.44 39.02
C ALA A 398 -29.15 16.27 39.95
N GLY A 399 -29.23 15.03 39.43
CA GLY A 399 -29.48 13.81 40.21
C GLY A 399 -30.96 13.41 40.37
N GLN A 400 -31.88 14.26 39.93
CA GLN A 400 -33.31 13.97 39.92
C GLN A 400 -33.68 12.87 38.93
N ILE A 401 -34.69 12.07 39.27
CA ILE A 401 -35.33 11.16 38.32
C ILE A 401 -36.17 11.99 37.33
N ILE A 402 -35.92 11.84 36.03
CA ILE A 402 -36.68 12.53 34.99
C ILE A 402 -37.91 11.68 34.61
N TYR A 403 -39.03 11.93 35.30
CA TYR A 403 -40.30 11.22 35.09
C TYR A 403 -41.00 11.57 33.76
N ALA A 404 -40.58 12.62 33.05
CA ALA A 404 -41.00 12.83 31.67
C ALA A 404 -40.40 11.78 30.70
N GLY A 405 -39.37 11.05 31.15
CA GLY A 405 -38.58 10.12 30.36
C GLY A 405 -37.82 10.78 29.21
N HIS A 406 -36.91 10.03 28.62
CA HIS A 406 -36.15 10.47 27.44
C HIS A 406 -36.19 9.43 26.33
N GLU A 407 -36.06 9.91 25.09
CA GLU A 407 -36.10 9.07 23.89
C GLU A 407 -35.03 7.98 23.92
N ILE A 408 -35.45 6.76 23.60
CA ILE A 408 -34.64 5.54 23.69
C ILE A 408 -33.41 5.50 22.77
N LEU A 409 -33.40 6.32 21.71
CA LEU A 409 -32.29 6.41 20.75
C LEU A 409 -31.20 7.39 21.19
N ASN A 410 -31.46 8.23 22.20
CA ASN A 410 -30.45 9.14 22.73
C ASN A 410 -29.36 8.37 23.45
N THR A 411 -28.13 8.86 23.38
CA THR A 411 -27.00 8.22 24.05
C THR A 411 -26.78 8.85 25.43
N TYR A 412 -26.90 8.05 26.48
CA TYR A 412 -26.62 8.47 27.86
C TYR A 412 -25.64 7.53 28.54
N GLY A 413 -25.11 8.00 29.67
CA GLY A 413 -24.21 7.22 30.49
C GLY A 413 -24.85 5.91 30.97
N VAL A 414 -24.03 4.88 31.04
CA VAL A 414 -24.41 3.56 31.55
C VAL A 414 -23.72 3.37 32.89
N ARG A 415 -24.51 3.11 33.94
CA ARG A 415 -24.02 2.73 35.28
C ARG A 415 -24.38 1.29 35.59
N PRO A 416 -23.52 0.32 35.21
CA PRO A 416 -23.72 -1.09 35.51
C PRO A 416 -23.89 -1.35 37.00
N VAL A 417 -24.72 -2.34 37.30
CA VAL A 417 -25.01 -2.86 38.62
C VAL A 417 -24.81 -4.37 38.61
N VAL A 418 -24.15 -4.89 39.64
CA VAL A 418 -23.89 -6.33 39.82
C VAL A 418 -24.10 -6.73 41.26
N TRP A 419 -24.51 -7.98 41.48
CA TRP A 419 -24.33 -8.65 42.77
C TRP A 419 -23.09 -9.52 42.69
N VAL A 420 -22.17 -9.38 43.63
CA VAL A 420 -20.93 -10.15 43.70
C VAL A 420 -20.94 -10.98 44.98
N ASP A 421 -20.69 -12.28 44.88
CA ASP A 421 -20.59 -13.19 46.04
C ASP A 421 -19.12 -13.54 46.31
N THR A 422 -18.61 -13.08 47.45
CA THR A 422 -17.19 -13.23 47.83
C THR A 422 -16.82 -14.65 48.26
N ASP A 423 -17.81 -15.53 48.52
CA ASP A 423 -17.61 -16.90 49.01
C ASP A 423 -17.55 -17.94 47.88
N THR A 424 -17.64 -17.51 46.62
CA THR A 424 -17.74 -18.40 45.44
C THR A 424 -16.52 -19.28 45.19
N LEU A 425 -15.38 -18.99 45.81
CA LEU A 425 -14.14 -19.78 45.70
C LEU A 425 -14.03 -20.92 46.74
N GLY A 426 -14.99 -21.03 47.66
CA GLY A 426 -15.01 -22.03 48.73
C GLY A 426 -15.95 -23.23 48.50
N ARG A 427 -16.51 -23.39 47.30
CA ARG A 427 -17.44 -24.48 46.97
C ARG A 427 -17.01 -25.30 45.77
#